data_AF-A0A1I6RTC8-F1
#
_entry.id   AF-A0A1I6RTC8-F1
#
_cell.length_a   1.000
_cell.length_b   1.000
_cell.length_c   1.000
_cell.angle_alpha   90.00
_cell.angle_beta   90.00
_cell.angle_gamma   90.00
#
_symmetry.space_group_name_H-M   'P 1'
#
loop_
_entity.id
_entity.type
_entity.pdbx_description
1 polymer ?
#
loop_
_entity_poly.entity_id
_entity_poly.type
_entity_poly.pdbx_seq_one_letter_code
_entity_poly.pdbx_strand_id
1 'polypeptide(L)'
;MHTICYQEWDESTQRVVRTLKQYSLDTDELFVRKLVNATVIQNRLLHHSSHESEDTGVHHIYASSFQPSDLDGYGAEVKPALLERCDRSVFLETEFLYWNGRNFDLGEQLVRTTGSQDIARLLLDHYLVKQNRTFESLYSVLDDDRNKVVLYMKEVHV
;
A
#
# COMPACT_ATOMS: atom_id res chain seq x y z
N MET A 1 7.05 7.81 19.33
CA MET A 1 7.02 6.37 19.03
C MET A 1 5.59 5.93 19.24
N HIS A 2 4.98 5.37 18.21
CA HIS A 2 3.56 5.04 18.16
C HIS A 2 3.39 3.52 18.13
N THR A 3 2.25 3.03 18.58
CA THR A 3 1.89 1.63 18.42
C THR A 3 0.83 1.52 17.35
N ILE A 4 1.04 0.68 16.33
CA ILE A 4 0.02 0.38 15.31
C ILE A 4 -0.40 -1.08 15.39
N CYS A 5 -1.70 -1.31 15.33
CA CYS A 5 -2.33 -2.62 15.37
C CYS A 5 -3.10 -2.86 14.07
N TYR A 6 -2.71 -3.87 13.31
CA TYR A 6 -3.51 -4.37 12.20
C TYR A 6 -4.55 -5.35 12.73
N GLN A 7 -5.81 -5.09 12.43
CA GLN A 7 -6.94 -5.87 12.92
C GLN A 7 -7.73 -6.43 11.74
N GLU A 8 -8.02 -7.73 11.80
CA GLU A 8 -8.91 -8.36 10.82
C GLU A 8 -10.33 -7.91 11.08
N TRP A 9 -10.93 -7.26 10.09
CA TRP A 9 -12.29 -6.74 10.14
C TRP A 9 -13.23 -7.61 9.32
N ASP A 10 -14.34 -8.02 9.93
CA ASP A 10 -15.42 -8.71 9.24
C ASP A 10 -16.53 -7.70 8.93
N GLU A 11 -16.66 -7.34 7.66
CA GLU A 11 -17.68 -6.39 7.19
C GLU A 11 -19.11 -6.91 7.42
N SER A 12 -19.32 -8.23 7.39
CA SER A 12 -20.67 -8.79 7.56
C SER A 12 -21.17 -8.67 8.99
N THR A 13 -20.26 -8.75 9.97
CA THR A 13 -20.60 -8.66 11.40
C THR A 13 -20.15 -7.35 12.05
N GLN A 14 -19.56 -6.44 11.28
CA GLN A 14 -19.09 -5.10 11.70
C GLN A 14 -18.26 -5.15 12.99
N ARG A 15 -17.30 -6.07 13.05
CA ARG A 15 -16.45 -6.25 14.24
C ARG A 15 -15.05 -6.74 13.89
N VAL A 16 -14.15 -6.51 14.84
CA VAL A 16 -12.81 -7.09 14.85
C VAL A 16 -12.89 -8.58 15.14
N VAL A 17 -12.29 -9.38 14.27
CA VAL A 17 -12.18 -10.84 14.43
C VAL A 17 -10.95 -11.18 15.28
N ARG A 18 -9.80 -10.56 14.97
CA ARG A 18 -8.53 -10.75 15.70
C ARG A 18 -7.51 -9.68 15.33
N THR A 19 -6.47 -9.56 16.14
CA THR A 19 -5.25 -8.82 15.77
C THR A 19 -4.41 -9.65 14.82
N LEU A 20 -4.02 -9.06 13.68
CA LEU A 20 -3.16 -9.67 12.67
C LEU A 20 -1.69 -9.45 12.99
N LYS A 21 -1.31 -8.21 13.35
CA LYS A 21 0.06 -7.85 13.70
C LYS A 21 0.10 -6.52 14.46
N GLN A 22 1.15 -6.32 15.23
CA GLN A 22 1.38 -5.09 15.99
C GLN A 22 2.82 -4.65 15.82
N TYR A 23 3.05 -3.35 15.73
CA TYR A 23 4.38 -2.76 15.59
C TYR A 23 4.51 -1.51 16.47
N SER A 24 5.76 -1.19 16.81
CA SER A 24 6.12 0.09 17.39
C SER A 24 6.99 0.87 16.42
N LEU A 25 6.54 2.06 16.04
CA LEU A 25 7.05 2.79 14.87
C LEU A 25 7.35 4.26 15.20
N ASP A 26 8.10 4.92 14.33
CA ASP A 26 8.14 6.38 14.30
C ASP A 26 6.91 6.98 13.60
N THR A 27 6.83 8.31 13.58
CA THR A 27 5.70 9.03 12.97
C THR A 27 5.66 8.91 11.46
N ASP A 28 6.81 8.85 10.79
CA ASP A 28 6.86 8.86 9.33
C ASP A 28 6.44 7.50 8.76
N GLU A 29 6.87 6.40 9.38
CA GLU A 29 6.40 5.06 9.00
C GLU A 29 4.92 4.85 9.34
N LEU A 30 4.44 5.43 10.44
CA LEU A 30 3.00 5.44 10.76
C LEU A 30 2.18 6.06 9.62
N PHE A 31 2.64 7.18 9.06
CA PHE A 31 1.94 7.82 7.94
C PHE A 31 1.94 6.93 6.71
N VAL A 32 3.07 6.32 6.34
CA VAL A 32 3.11 5.39 5.19
C VAL A 32 2.08 4.28 5.37
N ARG A 33 2.04 3.63 6.53
CA ARG A 33 1.12 2.53 6.82
C ARG A 33 -0.36 2.93 6.74
N LYS A 34 -0.69 4.17 7.13
CA LYS A 34 -2.06 4.71 7.03
C LYS A 34 -2.40 5.25 5.64
N LEU A 35 -1.42 5.63 4.83
CA LEU A 35 -1.70 6.20 3.50
C LEU A 35 -1.84 5.13 2.42
N VAL A 36 -1.23 3.95 2.59
CA VAL A 36 -1.40 2.85 1.65
C VAL A 36 -2.82 2.27 1.69
N ASN A 37 -3.29 1.77 0.54
CA ASN A 37 -4.62 1.16 0.42
C ASN A 37 -4.67 -0.27 0.96
N ALA A 38 -3.53 -0.96 0.99
CA ALA A 38 -3.41 -2.34 1.47
C ALA A 38 -2.03 -2.62 2.07
N THR A 39 -1.95 -3.71 2.82
CA THR A 39 -0.68 -4.26 3.32
C THR A 39 -0.61 -5.75 3.04
N VAL A 40 0.58 -6.26 2.69
CA VAL A 40 0.86 -7.69 2.76
C VAL A 40 1.40 -8.02 4.14
N ILE A 41 0.76 -8.95 4.83
CA ILE A 41 1.24 -9.50 6.10
C ILE A 41 1.23 -11.01 6.00
N GLN A 42 2.39 -11.66 6.15
CA GLN A 42 2.51 -13.12 6.10
C GLN A 42 1.91 -13.70 4.80
N ASN A 43 2.30 -13.13 3.65
CA ASN A 43 1.85 -13.47 2.30
C ASN A 43 0.34 -13.29 2.05
N ARG A 44 -0.38 -12.57 2.93
CA ARG A 44 -1.79 -12.21 2.73
C ARG A 44 -1.89 -10.76 2.34
N LEU A 45 -2.42 -10.48 1.14
CA LEU A 45 -2.79 -9.13 0.72
C LEU A 45 -4.10 -8.73 1.41
N LEU A 46 -4.02 -7.67 2.22
CA LEU A 46 -5.11 -7.20 3.06
C LEU A 46 -5.47 -5.77 2.69
N HIS A 47 -6.71 -5.55 2.26
CA HIS A 47 -7.25 -4.23 1.96
C HIS A 47 -7.55 -3.48 3.25
N HIS A 48 -7.17 -2.21 3.33
CA HIS A 48 -7.49 -1.35 4.48
C HIS A 48 -8.88 -0.76 4.30
N SER A 49 -9.79 -1.00 5.23
CA SER A 49 -11.13 -0.41 5.21
C SER A 49 -11.20 0.91 5.98
N SER A 50 -10.48 1.01 7.09
CA SER A 50 -10.50 2.22 7.94
C SER A 50 -9.26 2.30 8.84
N HIS A 51 -8.95 3.51 9.31
CA HIS A 51 -7.87 3.79 10.25
C HIS A 51 -8.38 4.61 11.43
N GLU A 52 -7.98 4.21 12.62
CA GLU A 52 -8.33 4.90 13.86
C GLU A 52 -7.06 5.31 14.62
N SER A 53 -7.20 6.33 15.46
CA SER A 53 -6.16 6.79 16.39
C SER A 53 -6.80 7.01 17.75
N GLU A 54 -6.20 6.46 18.78
CA GLU A 54 -6.58 6.72 20.16
C GLU A 54 -5.69 7.81 20.77
N ASP A 55 -6.20 8.54 21.77
CA ASP A 55 -5.47 9.58 22.50
C ASP A 55 -4.20 9.06 23.19
N THR A 56 -4.08 7.74 23.36
CA THR A 56 -2.95 7.05 23.99
C THR A 56 -1.74 6.86 23.07
N GLY A 57 -1.82 7.25 21.79
CA GLY A 57 -0.78 6.99 20.78
C GLY A 57 -0.81 5.56 20.21
N VAL A 58 -1.93 4.86 20.41
CA VAL A 58 -2.26 3.60 19.75
C VAL A 58 -3.09 3.89 18.51
N HIS A 59 -2.80 3.19 17.42
CA HIS A 59 -3.50 3.33 16.15
C HIS A 59 -3.98 1.95 15.67
N HIS A 60 -5.15 1.92 15.06
CA HIS A 60 -5.71 0.69 14.48
C HIS A 60 -5.86 0.84 12.97
N ILE A 61 -5.49 -0.20 12.24
CA ILE A 61 -5.80 -0.38 10.83
C ILE A 61 -6.72 -1.59 10.73
N TYR A 62 -7.96 -1.34 10.33
CA TYR A 62 -8.94 -2.37 10.05
C TYR A 62 -8.73 -2.86 8.62
N ALA A 63 -8.55 -4.17 8.47
CA ALA A 63 -8.23 -4.75 7.18
C ALA A 63 -8.96 -6.07 6.94
N SER A 64 -9.31 -6.31 5.69
CA SER A 64 -10.00 -7.52 5.21
C SER A 64 -9.22 -8.13 4.05
N SER A 65 -9.59 -9.35 3.64
CA SER A 65 -8.92 -9.99 2.50
C SER A 65 -9.26 -9.25 1.21
N PHE A 66 -8.23 -8.80 0.49
CA PHE A 66 -8.39 -8.08 -0.78
C PHE A 66 -9.26 -8.86 -1.77
N GLN A 67 -10.28 -8.21 -2.34
CA GLN A 67 -11.07 -8.76 -3.43
C GLN A 67 -10.73 -8.03 -4.74
N PRO A 68 -10.45 -8.76 -5.83
CA PRO A 68 -10.23 -8.14 -7.15
C PRO A 68 -11.37 -7.22 -7.62
N SER A 69 -12.60 -7.47 -7.17
CA SER A 69 -13.77 -6.65 -7.47
C SER A 69 -13.74 -5.27 -6.83
N ASP A 70 -12.84 -5.03 -5.86
CA ASP A 70 -12.73 -3.74 -5.18
C ASP A 70 -12.09 -2.67 -6.09
N LEU A 71 -11.46 -3.09 -7.19
CA LEU A 71 -10.78 -2.22 -8.15
C LEU A 71 -11.24 -2.53 -9.57
N ASP A 72 -12.11 -1.67 -10.10
CA ASP A 72 -12.67 -1.82 -11.45
C ASP A 72 -11.60 -1.81 -12.54
N GLY A 73 -11.59 -2.85 -13.36
CA GLY A 73 -10.71 -2.97 -14.54
C GLY A 73 -9.29 -3.47 -14.27
N TYR A 74 -8.77 -3.36 -13.04
CA TYR A 74 -7.37 -3.69 -12.73
C TYR A 74 -7.19 -4.69 -11.59
N GLY A 75 -8.20 -4.87 -10.72
CA GLY A 75 -8.01 -5.59 -9.44
C GLY A 75 -7.59 -7.05 -9.58
N ALA A 76 -7.95 -7.70 -10.69
CA ALA A 76 -7.52 -9.08 -10.99
C ALA A 76 -5.99 -9.21 -11.14
N GLU A 77 -5.32 -8.14 -11.59
CA GLU A 77 -3.91 -8.13 -11.94
C GLU A 77 -3.01 -7.57 -10.83
N VAL A 78 -3.59 -6.99 -9.77
CA VAL A 78 -2.84 -6.47 -8.61
C VAL A 78 -2.06 -7.59 -7.91
N LYS A 79 -2.75 -8.66 -7.50
CA LYS A 79 -2.13 -9.75 -6.74
C LYS A 79 -1.11 -10.56 -7.55
N PRO A 80 -1.37 -10.95 -8.82
CA PRO A 80 -0.37 -11.62 -9.65
C PRO A 80 0.93 -10.81 -9.76
N ALA A 81 0.83 -9.53 -10.13
CA ALA A 81 2.01 -8.68 -10.32
C ALA A 81 2.80 -8.46 -9.01
N LEU A 82 2.12 -8.42 -7.86
CA LEU A 82 2.76 -8.38 -6.55
C LEU A 82 3.57 -9.65 -6.24
N LEU A 83 2.99 -10.82 -6.53
CA LEU A 83 3.52 -12.13 -6.14
C LEU A 83 4.60 -12.65 -7.07
N GLU A 84 4.71 -12.15 -8.30
CA GLU A 84 5.83 -12.46 -9.22
C GLU A 84 7.19 -11.96 -8.70
N ARG A 85 7.18 -11.18 -7.62
CA ARG A 85 8.33 -10.44 -7.11
C ARG A 85 8.71 -10.97 -5.73
N CYS A 86 9.97 -11.39 -5.58
CA CYS A 86 10.48 -12.00 -4.34
C CYS A 86 11.65 -11.24 -3.71
N ASP A 87 12.04 -10.09 -4.27
CA ASP A 87 13.19 -9.34 -3.79
C ASP A 87 12.81 -8.51 -2.55
N ARG A 88 13.64 -8.60 -1.52
CA ARG A 88 13.45 -7.94 -0.23
C ARG A 88 14.49 -6.86 -0.05
N SER A 89 14.08 -5.70 0.46
CA SER A 89 15.02 -4.66 0.87
C SER A 89 15.27 -4.65 2.38
N VAL A 90 16.46 -4.15 2.74
CA VAL A 90 16.83 -3.88 4.14
C VAL A 90 16.08 -2.64 4.65
N PHE A 91 15.86 -1.66 3.78
CA PHE A 91 15.17 -0.41 4.09
C PHE A 91 13.83 -0.36 3.37
N LEU A 92 12.93 0.51 3.84
CA LEU A 92 11.66 0.72 3.17
C LEU A 92 11.88 1.44 1.83
N GLU A 93 11.52 0.77 0.73
CA GLU A 93 11.71 1.28 -0.64
C GLU A 93 10.40 1.38 -1.42
N THR A 94 10.41 2.08 -2.55
CA THR A 94 9.27 2.17 -3.47
C THR A 94 9.49 1.34 -4.73
N GLU A 95 8.46 0.63 -5.18
CA GLU A 95 8.42 -0.08 -6.46
C GLU A 95 7.22 0.42 -7.27
N PHE A 96 7.42 0.66 -8.56
CA PHE A 96 6.39 1.21 -9.45
C PHE A 96 6.03 0.17 -10.50
N LEU A 97 4.77 -0.25 -10.48
CA LEU A 97 4.19 -1.16 -11.45
C LEU A 97 3.23 -0.39 -12.35
N TYR A 98 3.34 -0.56 -13.66
CA TYR A 98 2.59 0.24 -14.64
C TYR A 98 1.61 -0.62 -15.40
N TRP A 99 0.37 -0.14 -15.48
CA TRP A 99 -0.67 -0.76 -16.29
C TRP A 99 -0.38 -0.59 -17.77
N ASN A 100 -0.27 -1.71 -18.49
CA ASN A 100 -0.02 -1.70 -19.94
C ASN A 100 -1.28 -1.98 -20.80
N GLY A 101 -2.46 -2.08 -20.18
CA GLY A 101 -3.70 -2.48 -20.83
C GLY A 101 -4.12 -3.93 -20.56
N ARG A 102 -3.22 -4.76 -20.02
CA ARG A 102 -3.48 -6.17 -19.74
C ARG A 102 -3.02 -6.61 -18.35
N ASN A 103 -1.83 -6.20 -17.93
CA ASN A 103 -1.25 -6.52 -16.62
C ASN A 103 -0.39 -5.34 -16.14
N PHE A 104 0.19 -5.51 -14.96
CA PHE A 104 1.11 -4.56 -14.35
C PHE A 104 2.56 -5.00 -14.54
N ASP A 105 3.35 -4.19 -15.24
CA ASP A 105 4.77 -4.45 -15.46
C ASP A 105 5.63 -3.55 -14.56
N LEU A 106 6.75 -4.07 -14.07
CA LEU A 106 7.74 -3.23 -13.40
C LEU A 106 8.28 -2.18 -14.37
N GLY A 107 8.23 -0.91 -13.95
CA GLY A 107 8.80 0.18 -14.73
C GLY A 107 9.82 1.00 -13.97
N GLU A 108 10.18 2.13 -14.56
CA GLU A 108 11.15 3.05 -13.98
C GLU A 108 10.58 3.69 -12.70
N GLN A 109 11.45 3.97 -11.74
CA GLN A 109 11.07 4.78 -10.59
C GLN A 109 10.72 6.22 -11.03
N LEU A 110 9.54 6.73 -10.67
CA LEU A 110 9.16 8.10 -11.00
C LEU A 110 9.90 9.11 -10.12
N VAL A 111 9.98 8.81 -8.83
CA VAL A 111 10.56 9.67 -7.80
C VAL A 111 11.48 8.83 -6.92
N ARG A 112 12.69 9.31 -6.67
CA ARG A 112 13.58 8.69 -5.69
C ARG A 112 13.10 9.04 -4.30
N THR A 113 12.85 8.01 -3.49
CA THR A 113 12.47 8.16 -2.08
C THR A 113 13.65 7.77 -1.20
N THR A 114 14.02 8.63 -0.23
CA THR A 114 15.18 8.38 0.65
C THR A 114 14.79 7.88 2.04
N GLY A 115 13.50 7.92 2.38
CA GLY A 115 12.96 7.39 3.63
C GLY A 115 11.43 7.50 3.69
N SER A 116 10.84 7.07 4.81
CA SER A 116 9.39 6.99 5.00
C SER A 116 8.65 8.31 4.77
N GLN A 117 9.26 9.45 5.11
CA GLN A 117 8.64 10.76 4.90
C GLN A 117 8.43 11.08 3.40
N ASP A 118 9.40 10.74 2.55
CA ASP A 118 9.29 10.95 1.09
C ASP A 118 8.21 10.04 0.50
N ILE A 119 8.13 8.80 1.01
CA ILE A 119 7.11 7.83 0.60
C ILE A 119 5.72 8.30 1.02
N ALA A 120 5.57 8.82 2.25
CA ALA A 120 4.29 9.36 2.72
C ALA A 120 3.83 10.55 1.86
N ARG A 121 4.76 11.45 1.48
CA ARG A 121 4.45 12.54 0.54
C ARG A 121 4.00 12.02 -0.82
N LEU A 122 4.73 11.04 -1.36
CA LEU A 122 4.38 10.39 -2.64
C LEU A 122 2.98 9.78 -2.60
N LEU A 123 2.58 9.14 -1.50
CA LEU A 123 1.28 8.50 -1.35
C LEU A 123 0.11 9.49 -1.24
N LEU A 124 0.37 10.77 -0.92
CA LEU A 124 -0.65 11.81 -0.92
C LEU A 124 -0.99 12.30 -2.34
N ASP A 125 -0.09 12.10 -3.30
CA ASP A 125 -0.25 12.57 -4.66
C ASP A 125 -1.00 11.52 -5.51
N HIS A 126 -2.23 11.85 -5.94
CA HIS A 126 -3.00 10.99 -6.84
C HIS A 126 -2.44 10.95 -8.27
N TYR A 127 -1.77 12.02 -8.69
CA TYR A 127 -1.13 12.13 -10.00
C TYR A 127 0.34 12.52 -9.88
N LEU A 128 1.19 11.86 -10.65
CA LEU A 128 2.63 12.14 -10.74
C LEU A 128 2.99 12.53 -12.17
N VAL A 129 3.84 13.55 -12.32
CA VAL A 129 4.28 14.03 -13.64
C VAL A 129 5.78 13.84 -13.79
N LYS A 130 6.20 13.17 -14.87
CA LYS A 130 7.62 12.97 -15.20
C LYS A 130 7.83 13.03 -16.71
N GLN A 131 8.81 13.81 -17.16
CA GLN A 131 9.16 13.95 -18.58
C GLN A 131 7.95 14.22 -19.48
N ASN A 132 7.05 15.11 -19.04
CA ASN A 132 5.82 15.47 -19.76
C ASN A 132 4.79 14.34 -19.93
N ARG A 133 4.90 13.27 -19.12
CA ARG A 133 3.91 12.19 -19.01
C ARG A 133 3.27 12.26 -17.62
N THR A 134 1.96 12.01 -17.57
CA THR A 134 1.18 12.02 -16.33
C THR A 134 0.78 10.59 -15.98
N PHE A 135 0.97 10.24 -14.71
CA PHE A 135 0.67 8.91 -14.18
C PHE A 135 -0.33 9.05 -13.03
N GLU A 136 -1.43 8.33 -13.13
CA GLU A 136 -2.43 8.18 -12.07
C GLU A 136 -2.01 7.04 -11.14
N SER A 137 -2.10 7.26 -9.83
CA SER A 137 -1.99 6.22 -8.81
C SER A 137 -3.32 5.47 -8.70
N LEU A 138 -3.34 4.20 -9.09
CA LEU A 138 -4.53 3.35 -9.05
C LEU A 138 -4.70 2.65 -7.71
N TYR A 139 -3.59 2.20 -7.13
CA TYR A 139 -3.57 1.45 -5.88
C TYR A 139 -2.17 1.47 -5.26
N SER A 140 -2.09 1.26 -3.95
CA SER A 140 -0.83 1.19 -3.22
C SER A 140 -0.84 0.08 -2.17
N VAL A 141 0.26 -0.66 -2.10
CA VAL A 141 0.41 -1.79 -1.19
C VAL A 141 1.72 -1.65 -0.42
N LEU A 142 1.66 -1.66 0.90
CA LEU A 142 2.83 -1.93 1.73
C LEU A 142 3.07 -3.43 1.81
N ASP A 143 4.07 -3.92 1.10
CA ASP A 143 4.57 -5.28 1.27
C ASP A 143 5.51 -5.35 2.48
N ASP A 144 4.95 -5.64 3.66
CA ASP A 144 5.69 -5.72 4.93
C ASP A 144 6.69 -6.88 4.93
N ASP A 145 6.42 -7.93 4.16
CA ASP A 145 7.31 -9.10 4.06
C ASP A 145 8.56 -8.75 3.23
N ARG A 146 8.45 -7.83 2.27
CA ARG A 146 9.55 -7.36 1.40
C ARG A 146 10.15 -6.01 1.77
N ASN A 147 9.58 -5.28 2.74
CA ASN A 147 9.90 -3.88 3.05
C ASN A 147 9.77 -2.95 1.82
N LYS A 148 8.65 -3.06 1.09
CA LYS A 148 8.41 -2.24 -0.10
C LYS A 148 7.02 -1.61 -0.10
N VAL A 149 6.93 -0.37 -0.55
CA VAL A 149 5.67 0.25 -0.97
C VAL A 149 5.56 0.14 -2.47
N VAL A 150 4.63 -0.69 -2.92
CA VAL A 150 4.34 -0.93 -4.33
C VAL A 150 3.22 0.01 -4.76
N LEU A 151 3.51 0.90 -5.72
CA LEU A 151 2.54 1.79 -6.34
C LEU A 151 2.13 1.23 -7.71
N TYR A 152 0.84 1.04 -7.89
CA TYR A 152 0.21 0.63 -9.14
C TYR A 152 -0.20 1.89 -9.89
N MET A 153 0.44 2.12 -11.03
CA MET A 153 0.35 3.35 -11.79
C MET A 153 -0.28 3.10 -13.16
N LYS A 154 -0.93 4.13 -13.72
CA LYS A 154 -1.40 4.13 -15.11
C LYS A 154 -1.06 5.45 -15.76
N GLU A 155 -0.46 5.39 -16.94
CA GLU A 155 -0.25 6.59 -17.74
C GLU A 155 -1.60 7.11 -18.27
N VAL A 156 -1.81 8.41 -18.10
CA VAL A 156 -3.00 9.13 -18.57
C VAL A 156 -2.58 10.31 -19.43
N HIS A 157 -3.40 10.59 -20.44
CA HIS A 157 -3.24 11.77 -21.29
C HIS A 157 -4.18 12.83 -20.73
N VAL A 158 -3.60 13.90 -20.16
CA VAL A 158 -4.34 15.07 -19.66
C VAL A 158 -4.24 16.20 -20.67
#